data_AF-A0ABD3B2Y6-F1
#
_entry.id   AF-A0ABD3B2Y6-F1
#
_cell.length_a   1.000
_cell.length_b   1.000
_cell.length_c   1.000
_cell.angle_alpha   90.00
_cell.angle_beta   90.00
_cell.angle_gamma   90.00
#
_symmetry.space_group_name_H-M   'P 1'
#
loop_
_entity.id
_entity.type
_entity.pdbx_description
1 polymer ?
#
loop_
_entity_poly.entity_id
_entity_poly.type
_entity_poly.pdbx_seq_one_letter_code
_entity_poly.pdbx_strand_id
1 'polypeptide(L)'
;MEPMIDVVENDITWEEFKEMFLDQYFPRALRKKRQNDFYSLRQTGNMIVLQYANKFTSLGCFFSKAFEEEEEKMDRFEQGLREEIGCQLASHKFTTFKICMMPR
;
A
#
# COMPACT_ATOMS: atom_id res chain seq x y z
N MET A 1 18.61 1.66 48.73
CA MET A 1 19.02 2.16 47.41
C MET A 1 18.70 1.05 46.44
N GLU A 2 17.52 1.09 45.84
CA GLU A 2 17.10 0.07 44.87
C GLU A 2 17.80 0.35 43.53
N PRO A 3 18.27 -0.69 42.81
CA PRO A 3 18.91 -0.48 41.53
C PRO A 3 17.85 -0.01 40.54
N MET A 4 18.08 1.19 39.98
CA MET A 4 17.32 1.73 38.87
C MET A 4 17.55 0.79 37.68
N ILE A 5 16.57 -0.07 37.40
CA ILE A 5 16.53 -0.78 36.13
C ILE A 5 16.45 0.33 35.09
N ASP A 6 17.53 0.47 34.32
CA ASP A 6 17.55 1.29 33.12
C ASP A 6 16.60 0.58 32.14
N VAL A 7 15.30 0.81 32.31
CA VAL A 7 14.30 0.42 31.32
C VAL A 7 14.56 1.38 30.17
N VAL A 8 15.48 0.98 29.30
CA VAL A 8 15.58 1.56 27.97
C VAL A 8 14.25 1.25 27.31
N GLU A 9 13.28 2.16 27.45
CA GLU A 9 12.14 2.26 26.55
C GLU A 9 12.74 2.57 25.18
N ASN A 10 13.17 1.52 24.48
CA ASN A 10 13.35 1.58 23.06
C ASN A 10 11.95 1.78 22.50
N ASP A 11 11.54 3.03 22.32
CA ASP A 11 10.30 3.39 21.67
C ASP A 11 10.32 2.79 20.26
N ILE A 12 9.69 1.62 20.12
CA ILE A 12 9.53 0.96 18.83
C ILE A 12 8.68 1.89 17.98
N THR A 13 9.26 2.36 16.87
CA THR A 13 8.52 3.18 15.92
C THR A 13 7.38 2.36 15.31
N TRP A 14 6.33 3.05 14.85
CA TRP A 14 5.21 2.36 14.19
C TRP A 14 5.67 1.54 12.97
N GLU A 15 6.71 2.00 12.29
CA GLU A 15 7.39 1.31 11.20
C GLU A 15 8.04 -0.01 11.65
N GLU A 16 8.85 0.02 12.70
CA GLU A 16 9.50 -1.17 13.26
C GLU A 16 8.46 -2.18 13.76
N PHE A 17 7.40 -1.70 14.41
CA PHE A 17 6.30 -2.55 14.83
C PHE A 17 5.65 -3.28 13.63
N LYS A 18 5.36 -2.56 12.54
CA LYS A 18 4.79 -3.17 11.32
C LYS A 18 5.73 -4.22 10.71
N GLU A 19 7.03 -3.94 10.66
CA GLU A 19 8.00 -4.90 10.13
C GLU A 19 8.08 -6.16 10.99
N MET A 20 8.18 -6.01 12.31
CA MET A 20 8.19 -7.13 13.26
C MET A 20 6.90 -7.94 13.18
N PHE A 21 5.75 -7.27 13.10
CA PHE A 21 4.44 -7.92 12.94
C PHE A 21 4.36 -8.72 11.64
N LEU A 22 4.81 -8.13 10.53
CA LEU A 22 4.84 -8.80 9.24
C LEU A 22 5.80 -10.00 9.24
N ASP A 23 6.95 -9.90 9.89
CA ASP A 23 7.92 -11.00 9.98
C ASP A 23 7.39 -12.17 10.83
N GLN A 24 6.74 -11.85 11.95
CA GLN A 24 6.18 -12.83 12.90
C GLN A 24 4.99 -13.60 12.32
N TYR A 25 4.07 -12.92 11.63
CA TYR A 25 2.79 -13.51 11.20
C TYR A 25 2.75 -13.85 9.70
N PHE A 26 3.64 -13.28 8.88
CA PHE A 26 3.66 -13.50 7.44
C PHE A 26 5.04 -14.02 6.98
N PRO A 27 5.17 -15.35 6.76
CA PRO A 27 6.39 -15.94 6.25
C PRO A 27 6.88 -15.21 4.99
N ARG A 28 8.19 -15.11 4.81
CA ARG A 28 8.82 -14.39 3.68
C ARG A 28 8.24 -14.81 2.32
N ALA A 29 7.92 -16.09 2.13
CA ALA A 29 7.29 -16.60 0.92
C ALA A 29 5.89 -16.02 0.68
N LEU A 30 5.09 -15.86 1.74
CA LEU A 30 3.76 -15.25 1.66
C LEU A 30 3.85 -13.76 1.37
N ARG A 31 4.79 -13.04 2.02
CA ARG A 31 5.06 -11.63 1.71
C ARG A 31 5.46 -11.43 0.24
N LYS A 32 6.40 -12.24 -0.25
CA LYS A 32 6.81 -12.22 -1.67
C LYS A 32 5.64 -12.51 -2.61
N LYS A 33 4.76 -13.45 -2.24
CA LYS A 33 3.53 -13.70 -3.00
C LYS A 33 2.62 -12.48 -3.03
N ARG A 34 2.40 -11.80 -1.90
CA ARG A 34 1.59 -10.57 -1.84
C ARG A 34 2.19 -9.41 -2.65
N GLN A 35 3.50 -9.26 -2.64
CA GLN A 35 4.20 -8.29 -3.48
C GLN A 35 4.06 -8.62 -4.97
N ASN A 36 4.16 -9.90 -5.35
CA ASN A 36 3.88 -10.32 -6.72
C ASN A 36 2.41 -10.07 -7.12
N ASP A 37 1.46 -10.37 -6.22
CA ASP A 37 0.03 -10.09 -6.42
C ASP A 37 -0.16 -8.58 -6.67
N PHE A 38 0.50 -7.71 -5.90
CA PHE A 38 0.48 -6.26 -6.09
C PHE A 38 0.98 -5.85 -7.47
N TYR A 39 2.14 -6.36 -7.88
CA TYR A 39 2.70 -6.02 -9.17
C TYR A 39 1.84 -6.53 -10.34
N SER A 40 1.19 -7.68 -10.18
CA SER A 40 0.27 -8.23 -11.18
C SER A 40 -1.13 -7.59 -11.14
N LEU A 41 -1.44 -6.77 -10.13
CA LEU A 41 -2.77 -6.21 -9.95
C LEU A 41 -3.10 -5.31 -11.14
N ARG A 42 -4.23 -5.61 -11.78
CA ARG A 42 -4.84 -4.82 -12.84
C ARG A 42 -6.34 -4.74 -12.58
N GLN A 43 -6.95 -3.62 -12.92
CA GLN A 43 -8.39 -3.45 -12.87
C GLN A 43 -9.03 -4.29 -13.99
N THR A 44 -9.71 -5.37 -13.60
CA THR A 44 -10.50 -6.19 -14.53
C THR A 44 -11.83 -5.50 -14.86
N GLY A 45 -12.46 -5.81 -16.00
CA GLY A 45 -13.72 -5.18 -16.44
C GLY A 45 -14.86 -5.25 -15.41
N ASN A 46 -14.87 -6.28 -14.56
CA ASN A 46 -15.90 -6.50 -13.54
C ASN A 46 -15.61 -5.75 -12.23
N MET A 47 -14.45 -5.08 -12.12
CA MET A 47 -13.97 -4.46 -10.89
C MET A 47 -14.16 -2.95 -10.96
N ILE A 48 -14.92 -2.39 -10.02
CA ILE A 48 -15.04 -0.94 -9.89
C ILE A 48 -13.73 -0.34 -9.32
N VAL A 49 -13.48 0.94 -9.60
CA VAL A 49 -12.24 1.63 -9.19
C VAL A 49 -12.02 1.54 -7.68
N LEU A 50 -13.08 1.67 -6.87
CA LEU A 50 -12.99 1.56 -5.41
C LEU A 50 -12.51 0.18 -4.95
N GLN A 51 -12.98 -0.90 -5.58
CA GLN A 51 -12.52 -2.26 -5.26
C GLN A 51 -11.06 -2.46 -5.64
N TYR A 52 -10.64 -1.89 -6.78
CA TYR A 52 -9.25 -1.88 -7.20
C TYR A 52 -8.38 -1.11 -6.19
N ALA A 53 -8.78 0.10 -5.79
CA ALA A 53 -8.07 0.92 -4.80
C ALA A 53 -7.94 0.24 -3.44
N ASN A 54 -9.00 -0.41 -2.96
CA ASN A 54 -8.96 -1.18 -1.73
C ASN A 54 -7.96 -2.35 -1.83
N LYS A 55 -7.94 -3.08 -2.96
CA LYS A 55 -6.97 -4.17 -3.18
C LYS A 55 -5.54 -3.64 -3.27
N PHE A 56 -5.34 -2.55 -4.01
CA PHE A 56 -4.05 -1.91 -4.18
C PHE A 56 -3.48 -1.47 -2.82
N THR A 57 -4.28 -0.81 -2.00
CA THR A 57 -3.90 -0.37 -0.65
C THR A 57 -3.58 -1.56 0.26
N SER A 58 -4.44 -2.59 0.25
CA SER A 58 -4.27 -3.78 1.10
C SER A 58 -3.01 -4.56 0.76
N LEU A 59 -2.67 -4.66 -0.53
CA LEU A 59 -1.46 -5.33 -1.00
C LEU A 59 -0.20 -4.46 -0.78
N GLY A 60 -0.35 -3.13 -0.88
CA GLY A 60 0.70 -2.15 -0.57
C GLY A 60 1.20 -2.22 0.87
N CYS A 61 0.38 -2.69 1.83
CA CYS A 61 0.78 -2.86 3.23
C CYS A 61 1.90 -3.89 3.44
N PHE A 62 2.19 -4.75 2.46
CA PHE A 62 3.26 -5.76 2.55
C PHE A 62 4.63 -5.25 2.06
N PHE A 63 4.72 -3.98 1.65
CA PHE A 63 5.97 -3.32 1.30
C PHE A 63 6.48 -2.52 2.50
N SER A 64 7.78 -2.57 2.75
CA SER A 64 8.42 -1.63 3.67
C SER A 64 8.46 -0.25 3.01
N LYS A 65 8.57 0.81 3.82
CA LYS A 65 8.60 2.22 3.37
C LYS A 65 9.71 2.50 2.33
N ALA A 66 10.72 1.63 2.26
CA ALA A 66 11.85 1.73 1.33
C ALA A 66 11.54 1.26 -0.10
N PHE A 67 10.38 0.62 -0.35
CA PHE A 67 10.06 0.02 -1.65
C PHE A 67 9.14 0.85 -2.54
N GLU A 68 8.53 1.93 -2.03
CA GLU A 68 7.60 2.76 -2.82
C GLU A 68 7.67 4.23 -2.38
N GLU A 69 8.32 5.07 -3.19
CA GLU A 69 8.07 6.51 -3.15
C GLU A 69 6.60 6.78 -3.54
N GLU A 70 6.00 7.85 -3.00
CA GLU A 70 4.58 8.15 -3.25
C GLU A 70 4.29 8.31 -4.76
N GLU A 71 5.26 8.84 -5.52
CA GLU A 71 5.22 8.98 -6.97
C GLU A 71 5.17 7.62 -7.69
N GLU A 72 6.07 6.69 -7.36
CA GLU A 72 6.08 5.34 -7.95
C GLU A 72 4.76 4.59 -7.67
N LYS A 73 4.19 4.82 -6.49
CA LYS A 73 2.91 4.24 -6.09
C LYS A 73 1.76 4.80 -6.92
N MET A 74 1.76 6.10 -7.20
CA MET A 74 0.77 6.74 -8.07
C MET A 74 0.88 6.24 -9.51
N ASP A 75 2.10 6.23 -10.07
CA ASP A 75 2.36 5.72 -11.42
C ASP A 75 1.88 4.27 -11.56
N ARG A 76 2.15 3.44 -10.55
CA ARG A 76 1.72 2.04 -10.56
C ARG A 76 0.21 1.91 -10.46
N PHE A 77 -0.43 2.75 -9.65
CA PHE A 77 -1.89 2.77 -9.54
C PHE A 77 -2.52 3.07 -10.91
N GLU A 78 -2.04 4.11 -11.58
CA GLU A 78 -2.51 4.53 -12.91
C GLU A 78 -2.29 3.47 -13.99
N GLN A 79 -1.09 2.89 -14.06
CA GLN A 79 -0.75 1.81 -15.02
C GLN A 79 -1.63 0.57 -14.86
N GLY A 80 -2.19 0.35 -13.68
CA GLY A 80 -3.06 -0.79 -13.42
C GLY A 80 -4.55 -0.52 -13.62
N LEU A 81 -4.96 0.73 -13.86
CA LEU A 81 -6.35 1.05 -14.21
C LEU A 81 -6.67 0.61 -15.64
N ARG A 82 -7.96 0.35 -15.91
CA ARG A 82 -8.40 0.02 -17.28
C ARG A 82 -8.28 1.26 -18.17
N GLU A 83 -7.85 1.07 -19.41
CA GLU A 83 -7.56 2.17 -20.36
C GLU A 83 -8.74 3.15 -20.51
N GLU A 84 -9.97 2.65 -20.56
CA GLU A 84 -11.17 3.50 -20.64
C GLU A 84 -11.35 4.44 -19.43
N ILE A 85 -10.97 4.00 -18.23
CA ILE A 85 -11.02 4.83 -17.02
C ILE A 85 -9.76 5.68 -16.91
N GLY A 86 -8.60 5.12 -17.25
CA GLY A 86 -7.33 5.82 -17.33
C GLY A 86 -7.41 7.02 -18.26
N CYS A 87 -8.07 6.90 -19.42
CA CYS A 87 -8.33 8.00 -20.35
C CYS A 87 -9.31 9.04 -19.77
N GLN A 88 -10.34 8.63 -19.02
CA GLN A 88 -11.27 9.57 -18.37
C GLN A 88 -10.61 10.35 -17.21
N LEU A 89 -9.74 9.70 -16.44
CA LEU A 89 -8.93 10.31 -15.39
C LEU A 89 -7.80 11.17 -15.98
N ALA A 90 -7.10 10.73 -17.02
CA ALA A 90 -6.07 11.53 -17.69
C ALA A 90 -6.66 12.79 -18.37
N SER A 91 -7.89 12.69 -18.85
CA SER A 91 -8.64 13.83 -19.42
C SER A 91 -9.09 14.84 -18.35
N HIS A 92 -9.12 14.47 -17.08
CA HIS A 92 -9.50 15.35 -15.96
C HIS A 92 -8.35 15.40 -14.96
N LYS A 93 -7.51 16.45 -15.01
CA LYS A 93 -6.44 16.66 -14.01
C LYS A 93 -7.04 16.79 -12.60
N PHE A 94 -7.22 15.66 -11.92
CA PHE A 94 -7.61 15.63 -10.51
C PHE A 94 -6.35 15.89 -9.68
N THR A 95 -6.33 17.01 -8.98
CA THR A 95 -5.19 17.47 -8.18
C THR A 95 -4.99 16.71 -6.87
N THR A 96 -5.83 15.72 -6.54
CA THR A 96 -5.68 14.94 -5.29
C THR A 96 -6.34 13.56 -5.37
N PHE A 97 -5.58 12.52 -4.98
CA PHE A 97 -6.00 11.12 -4.87
C PHE A 97 -7.31 10.91 -4.08
N LYS A 98 -7.58 11.75 -3.07
CA LYS A 98 -8.82 11.75 -2.26
C LYS A 98 -10.09 12.08 -3.06
N ILE A 99 -10.01 12.89 -4.13
CA ILE A 99 -11.20 13.31 -4.89
C ILE A 99 -11.75 12.14 -5.72
N CYS A 100 -10.88 11.21 -6.15
CA CYS A 100 -11.29 10.03 -6.91
C CYS A 100 -11.92 8.91 -6.04
N MET A 101 -11.81 9.01 -4.71
CA MET A 101 -12.19 7.93 -3.79
C MET A 101 -13.47 8.16 -2.97
N MET A 102 -14.19 9.28 -3.15
CA MET A 102 -15.44 9.51 -2.42
C MET A 102 -16.67 9.04 -3.22
N PRO A 103 -17.46 8.09 -2.70
CA PRO A 103 -18.82 7.87 -3.19
C PRO A 103 -19.73 9.01 -2.69
N ARG A 104 -20.69 9.43 -3.53
CA ARG A 104 -21.82 10.25 -3.07
C ARG A 104 -22.72 9.44 -2.14
#